data_AF-A0A8R1EL95-F1
#
_entry.id   AF-A0A8R1EL95-F1
#
_cell.length_a   1.000
_cell.length_b   1.000
_cell.length_c   1.000
_cell.angle_alpha   90.00
_cell.angle_beta   90.00
_cell.angle_gamma   90.00
#
_symmetry.space_group_name_H-M   'P 1'
#
loop_
_entity.id
_entity.type
_entity.pdbx_description
1 polymer ?
#
loop_
_entity_poly.entity_id
_entity_poly.type
_entity_poly.pdbx_seq_one_letter_code
_entity_poly.pdbx_strand_id
1 'polypeptide(L)'
;MSEISAEVNLFFSFAVFAYFYKWEALYQAFGFTDTPTIIGMMLVFQFVLALYNQLASIGMVLHSRSAEFGADEFAAKLGHGENLISALTKLGVDNLSMPINDSLYSWCTHTHPPAVERVAAVRAFQAKKE
;
A
#
# COMPACT_ATOMS: atom_id res chain seq x y z
N MET A 1 7.05 4.57 -1.74
CA MET A 1 7.44 4.28 -0.34
C MET A 1 8.59 5.21 0.01
N SER A 2 8.48 6.03 1.05
CA SER A 2 9.67 6.72 1.56
C SER A 2 10.54 5.69 2.29
N GLU A 3 11.86 5.73 2.10
CA GLU A 3 12.80 4.80 2.76
C GLU A 3 12.61 4.81 4.29
N ILE A 4 12.30 5.98 4.85
CA ILE A 4 12.03 6.20 6.27
C ILE A 4 10.84 5.37 6.77
N SER A 5 9.75 5.26 6.00
CA SER A 5 8.57 4.48 6.43
C SER A 5 8.90 2.99 6.59
N ALA A 6 9.78 2.46 5.72
CA ALA A 6 10.22 1.08 5.79
C ALA A 6 11.13 0.84 7.00
N GLU A 7 12.06 1.75 7.28
CA GLU A 7 12.94 1.68 8.44
C GLU A 7 12.17 1.74 9.77
N VAL A 8 11.17 2.64 9.87
CA VAL A 8 10.31 2.75 11.05
C VAL A 8 9.50 1.46 11.26
N ASN A 9 8.94 0.88 10.20
CA ASN A 9 8.22 -0.40 10.29
C ASN A 9 9.16 -1.53 10.72
N LEU A 10 10.36 -1.59 10.16
CA LEU A 10 11.35 -2.61 10.51
C LEU A 10 11.74 -2.53 11.99
N PHE A 11 12.03 -1.32 12.48
CA PHE A 11 12.35 -1.09 13.89
C PHE A 11 11.19 -1.50 14.79
N PHE A 12 9.97 -1.09 14.46
CA PHE A 12 8.77 -1.46 15.21
C PHE A 12 8.57 -2.99 15.26
N SER A 13 8.66 -3.66 14.10
CA SER A 13 8.48 -5.10 13.99
C SER A 13 9.51 -5.87 14.85
N PHE A 14 10.77 -5.45 14.83
CA PHE A 14 11.79 -6.05 15.68
C PHE A 14 11.61 -5.73 17.17
N ALA A 15 11.08 -4.57 17.54
CA ALA A 15 10.74 -4.26 18.92
C ALA A 15 9.63 -5.19 19.45
N VAL A 16 8.60 -5.43 18.63
CA VAL A 16 7.53 -6.40 18.94
C VAL A 16 8.09 -7.82 19.05
N PHE A 17 8.95 -8.24 18.11
CA PHE A 17 9.66 -9.52 18.21
C PHE A 17 10.46 -9.65 19.50
N ALA A 18 11.27 -8.65 19.85
CA ALA A 18 12.06 -8.66 21.08
C ALA A 18 11.20 -8.80 22.34
N TYR A 19 9.96 -8.29 22.33
CA TYR A 19 9.01 -8.42 23.43
C TYR A 19 8.36 -9.81 23.51
N PHE A 20 7.97 -10.39 22.37
CA PHE A 20 7.15 -11.62 22.34
C PHE A 20 7.92 -12.93 22.12
N TYR A 21 9.18 -12.91 21.64
CA TYR A 21 9.85 -14.14 21.18
C TYR A 21 10.11 -15.21 22.25
N LYS A 22 10.01 -14.89 23.55
CA LYS A 22 10.16 -15.86 24.65
C LYS A 22 8.85 -16.19 25.37
N TRP A 23 7.72 -15.77 24.83
CA TRP A 23 6.45 -15.98 25.49
C TRP A 23 5.96 -17.42 25.29
N GLU A 24 6.14 -18.27 26.31
CA GLU A 24 5.86 -19.72 26.24
C GLU A 24 4.44 -20.04 25.76
N ALA A 25 3.44 -19.26 26.17
CA ALA A 25 2.05 -19.46 25.76
C ALA A 25 1.87 -19.37 24.22
N LEU A 26 2.66 -18.54 23.54
CA LEU A 26 2.64 -18.44 22.09
C LEU A 26 3.15 -19.73 21.44
N TYR A 27 4.13 -20.40 22.01
CA TYR A 27 4.69 -21.65 21.49
C TYR A 27 3.76 -22.83 21.78
N GLN A 28 3.24 -22.89 23.00
CA GLN A 28 2.30 -23.93 23.44
C GLN A 28 1.00 -23.92 22.61
N ALA A 29 0.50 -22.74 22.23
CA ALA A 29 -0.67 -22.61 21.35
C ALA A 29 -0.47 -23.27 19.98
N PHE A 30 0.79 -23.42 19.54
CA PHE A 30 1.16 -24.09 18.29
C PHE A 30 1.78 -25.48 18.49
N GLY A 31 1.71 -26.03 19.71
CA GLY A 31 2.16 -27.38 20.03
C GLY A 31 3.67 -27.53 20.29
N PHE A 32 4.40 -26.42 20.49
CA PHE A 32 5.81 -26.45 20.84
C PHE A 32 6.01 -26.46 22.35
N THR A 33 6.90 -27.34 22.84
CA THR A 33 7.29 -27.41 24.26
C THR A 33 8.47 -26.52 24.60
N ASP A 34 9.36 -26.30 23.62
CA ASP A 34 10.52 -25.42 23.75
C ASP A 34 10.26 -24.07 23.05
N THR A 35 11.19 -23.14 23.22
CA THR A 35 11.13 -21.80 22.59
C THR A 35 12.26 -21.56 21.56
N PRO A 36 12.33 -22.31 20.43
CA PRO A 36 13.34 -22.05 19.40
C PRO A 36 13.16 -20.65 18.80
N THR A 37 14.23 -19.85 18.79
CA THR A 37 14.19 -18.44 18.34
C THR A 37 13.65 -18.26 16.91
N ILE A 38 13.99 -19.18 16.00
CA ILE A 38 13.51 -19.15 14.60
C ILE A 38 11.98 -19.33 14.53
N ILE A 39 11.45 -20.24 15.35
CA ILE A 39 10.00 -20.46 15.44
C ILE A 39 9.33 -19.24 16.05
N GLY A 40 9.91 -18.64 17.10
CA GLY A 40 9.42 -17.38 17.66
C GLY A 40 9.34 -16.25 16.65
N MET A 41 10.35 -16.13 15.78
CA MET A 41 10.35 -15.11 14.73
C MET A 41 9.20 -15.33 13.75
N MET A 42 9.01 -16.57 13.30
CA MET A 42 7.90 -16.94 12.43
C MET A 42 6.55 -16.65 13.09
N LEU A 43 6.37 -17.07 14.35
CA LEU A 43 5.11 -16.91 15.06
C LEU A 43 4.75 -15.44 15.28
N VAL A 44 5.73 -14.63 15.70
CA VAL A 44 5.49 -13.20 15.93
C VAL A 44 5.19 -12.46 14.63
N PHE A 45 5.98 -12.67 13.58
CA PHE A 45 5.78 -11.93 12.33
C PHE A 45 4.54 -12.37 11.55
N GLN A 46 4.16 -13.64 11.62
CA GLN A 46 2.98 -14.14 10.89
C GLN A 46 1.68 -13.98 11.67
N PHE A 47 1.67 -14.23 12.98
CA PHE A 47 0.44 -14.25 13.76
C PHE A 47 0.27 -13.04 14.66
N VAL A 48 1.29 -12.67 15.45
CA VAL A 48 1.19 -11.53 16.38
C VAL A 48 1.06 -10.21 15.61
N LEU A 49 1.85 -10.04 14.54
CA LEU A 49 1.77 -8.86 13.67
C LEU A 49 0.69 -8.95 12.58
N ALA A 50 -0.10 -10.02 12.50
CA ALA A 50 -1.06 -10.22 11.41
C ALA A 50 -2.01 -9.03 11.22
N LEU A 51 -2.67 -8.60 12.31
CA LEU A 51 -3.62 -7.48 12.27
C LEU A 51 -2.91 -6.16 11.96
N TYR A 52 -1.74 -5.94 12.57
CA TYR A 52 -0.91 -4.76 12.29
C TYR A 52 -0.55 -4.68 10.81
N ASN A 53 -0.09 -5.78 10.21
CA ASN A 53 0.31 -5.84 8.81
C ASN A 53 -0.86 -5.52 7.87
N GLN A 54 -2.08 -5.98 8.18
CA GLN A 54 -3.25 -5.65 7.35
C GLN A 54 -3.61 -4.16 7.43
N LEU A 55 -3.60 -3.57 8.62
CA LEU A 55 -3.86 -2.14 8.78
C LEU A 55 -2.75 -1.28 8.14
N ALA A 56 -1.49 -1.68 8.32
CA ALA A 56 -0.35 -1.02 7.70
C ALA A 56 -0.46 -1.10 6.17
N SER A 57 -0.85 -2.24 5.61
CA SER A 57 -1.07 -2.42 4.17
C SER A 57 -2.12 -1.45 3.62
N ILE A 58 -3.27 -1.33 4.29
CA ILE A 58 -4.32 -0.37 3.90
C ILE A 58 -3.78 1.07 3.97
N GLY A 59 -3.07 1.43 5.04
CA GLY A 59 -2.42 2.75 5.16
C GLY A 59 -1.44 3.02 4.01
N MET A 60 -0.68 2.00 3.60
CA MET A 60 0.26 2.08 2.48
C MET A 60 -0.45 2.26 1.14
N VAL A 61 -1.57 1.57 0.91
CA VAL A 61 -2.41 1.76 -0.28
C VAL A 61 -2.90 3.20 -0.37
N LEU A 62 -3.43 3.76 0.72
CA LEU A 62 -3.92 5.14 0.76
C LEU A 62 -2.80 6.16 0.49
N HIS A 63 -1.63 5.98 1.10
CA HIS A 63 -0.48 6.84 0.86
C HIS A 63 -0.01 6.79 -0.60
N SER A 64 0.08 5.58 -1.17
CA SER A 64 0.45 5.37 -2.58
C SER A 64 -0.53 6.08 -3.52
N ARG A 65 -1.83 5.96 -3.28
CA ARG A 65 -2.87 6.64 -4.07
C ARG A 65 -2.73 8.16 -4.01
N SER A 66 -2.49 8.72 -2.82
CA SER A 66 -2.25 10.16 -2.67
C SER A 66 -1.00 10.63 -3.42
N ALA A 67 0.06 9.82 -3.45
CA ALA A 67 1.28 10.14 -4.17
C ALA A 67 1.06 10.14 -5.70
N GLU A 68 0.29 9.19 -6.23
CA GLU A 68 -0.10 9.16 -7.65
C GLU A 68 -0.88 10.41 -8.06
N PHE A 69 -1.88 10.82 -7.27
CA PHE A 69 -2.63 12.05 -7.57
C PHE A 69 -1.76 13.31 -7.49
N GLY A 70 -0.82 13.37 -6.54
CA GLY A 70 0.14 14.46 -6.45
C GLY A 70 1.10 14.51 -7.65
N ALA A 71 1.53 13.34 -8.15
CA ALA A 71 2.36 13.24 -9.35
C ALA A 71 1.60 13.65 -10.62
N ASP A 72 0.34 13.23 -10.74
CA ASP A 72 -0.55 13.60 -11.85
C ASP A 72 -0.79 15.12 -11.88
N GLU A 73 -1.04 15.71 -10.71
CA GLU A 73 -1.18 17.17 -10.57
C GLU A 73 0.12 17.89 -10.95
N PHE A 74 1.27 17.38 -10.54
CA PHE A 74 2.58 17.93 -10.89
C PHE A 74 2.81 17.91 -12.41
N ALA A 75 2.52 16.79 -13.09
CA ALA A 75 2.60 16.70 -14.55
C ALA A 75 1.63 17.67 -15.25
N ALA A 76 0.40 17.83 -14.73
CA ALA A 76 -0.56 18.77 -15.26
C ALA A 76 -0.10 20.24 -15.09
N LYS A 77 0.54 20.57 -13.96
CA LYS A 77 1.13 21.91 -13.71
C LYS A 77 2.21 22.25 -14.72
N LEU A 78 3.03 21.26 -15.13
CA LEU A 78 4.06 21.40 -16.15
C LEU A 78 3.51 21.49 -17.59
N GLY A 79 2.19 21.39 -17.79
CA GLY A 79 1.56 21.46 -19.11
C GLY A 79 1.51 20.11 -19.84
N HIS A 80 1.75 18.99 -19.14
CA HIS A 80 1.70 17.64 -19.71
C HIS A 80 0.39 16.90 -19.43
N GLY A 81 -0.67 17.59 -18.99
CA GLY A 81 -1.95 16.97 -18.61
C GLY A 81 -2.58 16.13 -19.74
N GLU A 82 -2.69 16.68 -20.95
CA GLU A 82 -3.26 15.94 -22.10
C GLU A 82 -2.42 14.72 -22.50
N ASN A 83 -1.09 14.86 -22.50
CA ASN A 83 -0.18 13.75 -22.79
C ASN A 83 -0.31 12.64 -21.75
N LEU A 84 -0.47 13.01 -20.47
CA LEU A 84 -0.69 12.08 -19.37
C LEU A 84 -2.03 11.34 -19.53
N ILE A 85 -3.12 12.04 -19.85
CA ILE A 85 -4.43 11.43 -20.11
C ILE A 85 -4.33 10.42 -21.27
N SER A 86 -3.66 10.79 -22.36
CA SER A 86 -3.46 9.91 -23.52
C SER A 86 -2.66 8.67 -23.14
N ALA A 87 -1.55 8.85 -22.40
CA ALA A 87 -0.70 7.75 -21.94
C ALA A 87 -1.44 6.79 -21.00
N LEU A 88 -2.18 7.31 -20.01
CA LEU A 88 -2.97 6.50 -19.07
C LEU A 88 -4.05 5.69 -19.80
N THR A 89 -4.74 6.32 -20.76
CA THR A 89 -5.76 5.65 -21.57
C THR A 89 -5.15 4.53 -22.40
N LYS A 90 -4.03 4.81 -23.08
CA LYS A 90 -3.32 3.83 -23.91
C LYS A 90 -2.83 2.64 -23.07
N LEU A 91 -2.17 2.90 -21.94
CA LEU A 91 -1.71 1.85 -21.02
C LEU A 91 -2.87 1.02 -20.46
N GLY A 92 -4.00 1.65 -20.17
CA GLY A 92 -5.21 0.93 -19.74
C GLY A 92 -5.73 -0.03 -20.81
N VAL A 93 -5.75 0.40 -22.07
CA VAL A 93 -6.16 -0.44 -23.21
C VAL A 93 -5.14 -1.57 -23.44
N ASP A 94 -3.86 -1.25 -23.50
CA ASP A 94 -2.78 -2.21 -23.78
C ASP A 94 -2.72 -3.31 -22.70
N ASN A 95 -2.99 -2.95 -21.44
CA ASN A 95 -3.02 -3.90 -20.32
C ASN A 95 -4.41 -4.53 -20.06
N LEU A 96 -5.42 -4.25 -20.90
CA LEU A 96 -6.80 -4.72 -20.72
C LEU A 96 -7.34 -4.44 -19.30
N SER A 97 -6.98 -3.27 -18.75
CA SER A 97 -7.35 -2.89 -17.40
C SER A 97 -8.86 -2.69 -17.30
N MET A 98 -9.51 -3.28 -16.30
CA MET A 98 -10.95 -3.07 -16.10
C MET A 98 -11.22 -1.60 -15.75
N PRO A 99 -12.06 -0.90 -16.53
CA PRO A 99 -12.38 0.50 -16.28
C PRO A 99 -13.37 0.68 -15.11
N ILE A 100 -14.03 -0.39 -14.69
CA ILE A 100 -15.01 -0.41 -13.61
C ILE A 100 -14.41 -1.22 -12.46
N ASN A 101 -14.26 -0.60 -11.30
CA ASN A 101 -13.79 -1.24 -10.08
C ASN A 101 -14.75 -0.90 -8.94
N ASP A 102 -14.98 -1.86 -8.04
CA ASP A 102 -15.69 -1.57 -6.81
C ASP A 102 -14.86 -0.62 -5.93
N SER A 103 -15.53 0.38 -5.35
CA SER A 103 -14.88 1.44 -4.58
C SER A 103 -14.18 0.89 -3.33
N LEU A 104 -14.81 -0.03 -2.60
CA LEU A 104 -14.24 -0.59 -1.37
C LEU A 104 -13.04 -1.49 -1.70
N TYR A 105 -13.18 -2.33 -2.73
CA TYR A 105 -12.08 -3.15 -3.22
C TYR A 105 -10.90 -2.30 -3.70
N SER A 106 -11.16 -1.20 -4.41
CA SER A 106 -10.12 -0.26 -4.84
C SER A 106 -9.40 0.40 -3.66
N TRP A 107 -10.14 0.77 -2.62
CA TRP A 107 -9.56 1.36 -1.42
C TRP A 107 -8.67 0.41 -0.62
N CYS A 108 -8.98 -0.89 -0.58
CA CYS A 108 -8.22 -1.85 0.19
C CYS A 108 -7.04 -2.47 -0.57
N THR A 109 -7.16 -2.63 -1.88
CA THR A 109 -6.25 -3.52 -2.65
C THR A 109 -5.43 -2.80 -3.70
N HIS A 110 -5.97 -1.75 -4.32
CA HIS A 110 -5.33 -1.11 -5.46
C HIS A 110 -4.34 -0.03 -5.02
N THR A 111 -3.04 -0.34 -5.07
CA THR A 111 -1.94 0.60 -4.76
C THR A 111 -1.92 1.81 -5.70
N HIS A 112 -2.41 1.65 -6.93
CA HIS A 112 -2.62 2.73 -7.88
C HIS A 112 -4.13 2.95 -8.08
N PRO A 113 -4.62 4.20 -8.06
CA PRO A 113 -6.01 4.47 -8.39
C PRO A 113 -6.32 4.03 -9.83
N PRO A 114 -7.54 3.55 -10.12
CA PRO A 114 -7.97 3.23 -11.48
C PRO A 114 -7.68 4.36 -12.47
N ALA A 115 -7.29 4.01 -13.69
CA ALA A 115 -6.93 4.99 -14.72
C ALA A 115 -8.05 6.01 -14.97
N VAL A 116 -9.31 5.60 -14.85
CA VAL A 116 -10.49 6.47 -14.98
C VAL A 116 -10.52 7.55 -13.88
N GLU A 117 -10.21 7.21 -12.63
CA GLU A 117 -10.14 8.18 -11.53
C GLU A 117 -9.03 9.20 -11.75
N ARG A 118 -7.86 8.73 -12.23
CA ARG A 118 -6.71 9.59 -12.52
C ARG A 118 -6.96 10.55 -13.66
N VAL A 119 -7.52 10.05 -14.77
CA VAL A 119 -7.91 10.89 -15.92
C VAL A 119 -8.94 11.94 -15.50
N ALA A 120 -9.93 11.56 -14.69
CA ALA A 120 -10.92 12.50 -14.17
C ALA A 120 -10.27 13.59 -13.29
N ALA A 121 -9.33 13.21 -12.42
CA ALA A 121 -8.61 14.15 -11.57
C ALA A 121 -7.77 15.16 -12.38
N VAL A 122 -7.03 14.68 -13.40
CA VAL A 122 -6.23 15.55 -14.28
C VAL A 122 -7.12 16.55 -15.04
N ARG A 123 -8.23 16.08 -15.62
CA ARG A 123 -9.19 16.95 -16.31
C ARG A 123 -9.80 18.00 -15.38
N ALA A 124 -10.21 17.60 -14.18
CA ALA A 124 -10.77 18.51 -13.18
C ALA A 124 -9.74 19.57 -12.73
N PHE A 125 -8.45 19.20 -12.68
CA PHE A 125 -7.38 20.14 -12.40
C PHE A 125 -7.17 21.14 -13.56
N GLN A 126 -7.12 20.67 -14.81
CA GLN A 126 -6.95 21.54 -15.97
C GLN A 126 -8.12 22.54 -16.12
N ALA A 127 -9.36 22.10 -15.92
CA ALA A 127 -10.55 22.96 -15.98
C ALA A 127 -10.59 24.05 -14.90
N LYS A 128 -9.85 23.90 -13.79
CA LYS A 128 -9.72 24.93 -12.74
C LYS A 128 -8.63 25.97 -13.05
N LYS A 129 -7.73 25.66 -14.00
CA LYS A 129 -6.61 26.52 -14.39
C LYS A 129 -7.00 27.50 -15.50
N GLU A 130 -8.00 27.13 -16.30
CA GLU A 130 -8.70 27.98 -17.27
C GLU A 130 -9.62 28.98 -16.55
#